data_AF-A0A1J3CT78-F1
#
_entry.id   AF-A0A1J3CT78-F1
#
_cell.length_a   1.000
_cell.length_b   1.000
_cell.length_c   1.000
_cell.angle_alpha   90.00
_cell.angle_beta   90.00
_cell.angle_gamma   90.00
#
_symmetry.space_group_name_H-M   'P 1'
#
loop_
_entity.id
_entity.type
_entity.pdbx_description
1 polymer ?
#
loop_
_entity_poly.entity_id
_entity_poly.type
_entity_poly.pdbx_seq_one_letter_code
_entity_poly.pdbx_strand_id
1 'polypeptide(L)'
;KKLIPVTKEGIELPKSEEEQKKWEEVKKQNEELTKIIKDILGDKVEKVVCSDRLVKSPCCLVTGEFGWSANMERIMKAQALRDNSMSTFM
;
A
#
# COMPACT_ATOMS: atom_id res chain seq x y z
N LYS A 1 20.05 -7.36 11.10
CA LYS A 1 19.36 -6.85 9.90
C LYS A 1 17.90 -6.56 10.28
N LYS A 2 17.36 -5.39 9.92
CA LYS A 2 15.94 -5.06 10.15
C LYS A 2 15.09 -5.90 9.20
N LEU A 3 14.04 -6.56 9.71
CA LEU A 3 13.08 -7.29 8.89
C LEU A 3 12.05 -6.30 8.37
N ILE A 4 11.86 -6.25 7.05
CA ILE A 4 10.95 -5.30 6.40
C ILE A 4 9.83 -6.12 5.76
N PRO A 5 8.56 -5.93 6.17
CA PRO A 5 7.43 -6.63 5.59
C PRO A 5 7.11 -6.09 4.19
N VAL A 6 6.98 -6.98 3.21
CA VAL A 6 6.70 -6.60 1.82
C VAL A 6 5.26 -6.10 1.56
N THR A 7 4.38 -6.27 2.54
CA THR A 7 2.97 -5.87 2.45
C THR A 7 2.71 -4.47 2.99
N LYS A 8 3.71 -3.84 3.62
CA LYS A 8 3.59 -2.47 4.16
C LYS A 8 4.09 -1.43 3.16
N GLU A 9 3.68 -0.19 3.40
CA GLU A 9 4.24 0.97 2.71
C GLU A 9 5.73 1.19 3.06
N GLY A 10 6.44 1.98 2.25
CA GLY A 10 7.84 2.36 2.52
C GLY A 10 8.90 1.32 2.13
N ILE A 11 8.59 0.39 1.22
CA ILE A 11 9.60 -0.54 0.71
C ILE A 11 10.47 0.18 -0.31
N GLU A 12 11.74 0.33 0.04
CA GLU A 12 12.77 0.78 -0.87
C GLU A 12 13.45 -0.43 -1.49
N LEU A 13 13.23 -0.61 -2.80
CA LEU A 13 13.98 -1.57 -3.59
C LEU A 13 15.24 -0.87 -4.12
N PRO A 14 16.42 -1.52 -4.06
CA PRO A 14 17.63 -0.96 -4.64
C PRO A 14 17.43 -0.81 -6.16
N LYS A 15 17.64 0.41 -6.67
CA LYS A 15 17.48 0.75 -8.09
C LYS A 15 18.67 1.55 -8.60
N SER A 16 18.91 1.44 -9.90
CA SER A 16 19.84 2.32 -10.62
C SER A 16 19.23 3.71 -10.82
N GLU A 17 20.07 4.75 -10.93
CA GLU A 17 19.63 6.14 -11.17
C GLU A 17 18.78 6.28 -12.46
N GLU A 18 19.06 5.47 -13.47
CA GLU A 18 18.29 5.46 -14.73
C GLU A 18 16.86 4.93 -14.55
N GLU A 19 16.67 3.95 -13.68
CA GLU A 19 15.34 3.39 -13.40
C GLU A 19 14.51 4.35 -12.55
N GLN A 20 15.14 5.09 -11.63
CA GLN A 20 14.46 6.11 -10.85
C GLN A 20 13.86 7.21 -11.75
N LYS A 21 14.63 7.70 -12.73
CA LYS A 21 14.14 8.72 -13.68
C LYS A 21 12.97 8.23 -14.52
N LYS A 22 13.05 7.01 -15.06
CA LYS A 22 11.93 6.38 -15.81
C LYS A 22 10.69 6.25 -14.92
N TRP A 23 10.86 5.90 -13.66
CA TRP A 23 9.74 5.80 -12.71
C TRP A 23 9.11 7.15 -12.37
N GLU A 24 9.88 8.24 -12.31
CA GLU A 24 9.32 9.58 -12.13
C GLU A 24 8.48 10.03 -13.33
N GLU A 25 8.92 9.74 -14.56
CA GLU A 25 8.14 10.01 -15.77
C GLU A 25 6.85 9.19 -15.81
N VAL A 26 6.93 7.89 -15.51
CA VAL A 26 5.77 6.99 -15.43
C VAL A 26 4.79 7.44 -14.34
N LYS A 27 5.28 7.94 -13.19
CA LYS A 27 4.44 8.51 -12.14
C LYS A 27 3.70 9.76 -12.61
N LYS A 28 4.37 10.66 -13.33
CA LYS A 28 3.76 11.88 -13.88
C LYS A 28 2.69 11.56 -14.94
N GLN A 29 3.00 10.65 -15.85
CA GLN A 29 2.06 10.25 -16.91
C GLN A 29 0.80 9.58 -16.35
N ASN A 30 0.94 8.80 -15.29
CA ASN A 30 -0.18 8.09 -14.67
C ASN A 30 -0.84 8.86 -13.52
N GLU A 31 -0.42 10.10 -13.24
CA GLU A 31 -0.96 10.88 -12.14
C GLU A 31 -2.47 11.14 -12.32
N GLU A 32 -2.88 11.47 -13.54
CA GLU A 32 -4.30 11.66 -13.89
C GLU A 32 -5.12 10.38 -13.70
N LEU A 33 -4.58 9.23 -14.13
CA LEU A 33 -5.23 7.93 -13.92
C LEU A 33 -5.36 7.61 -12.43
N THR A 34 -4.33 7.87 -11.61
CA THR A 34 -4.39 7.63 -10.17
C THR A 34 -5.43 8.51 -9.46
N LYS A 35 -5.65 9.75 -9.94
CA LYS A 35 -6.71 10.64 -9.42
C LYS A 35 -8.10 10.11 -9.76
N ILE A 36 -8.35 9.75 -11.02
CA ILE A 36 -9.64 9.16 -11.44
C ILE A 36 -9.96 7.89 -10.62
N ILE A 37 -8.97 7.02 -10.42
CA ILE A 37 -9.16 5.80 -9.61
C ILE A 37 -9.49 6.14 -8.15
N LYS A 38 -8.82 7.16 -7.58
CA LYS A 38 -9.11 7.63 -6.23
C LYS A 38 -10.51 8.23 -6.11
N ASP A 39 -10.97 8.98 -7.12
CA ASP A 39 -12.32 9.54 -7.15
C ASP A 39 -13.41 8.46 -7.25
N ILE A 40 -13.17 7.42 -8.05
CA ILE A 40 -14.09 6.27 -8.19
C ILE A 40 -14.15 5.46 -6.88
N LEU A 41 -13.00 5.25 -6.22
CA LEU A 41 -12.93 4.46 -4.99
C LEU A 41 -13.32 5.27 -3.74
N GLY A 42 -13.29 6.60 -3.81
CA GLY A 42 -13.70 7.52 -2.76
C GLY A 42 -13.06 7.20 -1.42
N ASP A 43 -13.90 6.94 -0.42
CA ASP A 43 -13.51 6.69 0.97
C ASP A 43 -12.99 5.26 1.23
N LYS A 44 -13.00 4.38 0.22
CA LYS A 44 -12.57 2.97 0.40
C LYS A 44 -11.05 2.80 0.40
N VAL A 45 -10.31 3.77 -0.12
CA VAL A 45 -8.84 3.73 -0.19
C VAL A 45 -8.30 5.05 0.32
N GLU A 46 -7.19 5.06 1.04
CA GLU A 46 -6.61 6.32 1.53
C GLU A 46 -5.91 7.07 0.38
N LYS A 47 -5.06 6.36 -0.36
CA LYS A 47 -4.22 6.91 -1.42
C LYS A 47 -4.03 5.90 -2.56
N VAL A 48 -3.94 6.40 -3.79
CA VAL A 48 -3.58 5.62 -4.98
C VAL A 48 -2.25 6.12 -5.50
N VAL A 49 -1.26 5.23 -5.63
CA VAL A 49 0.09 5.57 -6.12
C VAL A 49 0.58 4.51 -7.10
N CYS A 50 1.39 4.92 -8.07
CA CYS A 50 2.13 3.98 -8.89
C CYS A 50 3.21 3.28 -8.04
N SER A 51 3.13 1.95 -8.01
CA SER A 51 4.03 1.09 -7.27
C SER A 51 5.00 0.40 -8.23
N ASP A 52 6.23 0.24 -7.77
CA ASP A 52 7.35 -0.38 -8.46
C ASP A 52 7.56 -1.85 -8.06
N ARG A 53 6.82 -2.33 -7.04
CA ARG A 53 6.96 -3.69 -6.49
C ARG A 53 6.21 -4.75 -7.29
N LEU A 54 5.37 -4.36 -8.26
CA LEU A 54 4.48 -5.25 -9.01
C LEU A 54 5.09 -5.58 -10.37
N VAL A 55 5.05 -6.87 -10.75
CA VAL A 55 5.57 -7.36 -12.03
C VAL A 55 4.45 -7.84 -12.95
N LYS A 56 3.61 -8.77 -12.47
CA LYS A 56 2.53 -9.39 -13.26
C LYS A 56 1.13 -8.95 -12.82
N SER A 57 0.99 -8.46 -11.60
CA SER A 57 -0.31 -8.07 -11.04
C SER A 57 -0.63 -6.62 -11.38
N PRO A 58 -1.87 -6.30 -11.78
CA PRO A 58 -2.25 -4.95 -12.21
C PRO A 58 -2.31 -3.94 -11.06
N CYS A 59 -2.69 -4.37 -9.86
CA CYS A 59 -2.75 -3.53 -8.66
C CYS A 59 -2.57 -4.36 -7.38
N CYS A 60 -2.27 -3.70 -6.27
CA CYS A 60 -2.13 -4.34 -4.95
C CYS A 60 -2.55 -3.36 -3.84
N LEU A 61 -3.23 -3.87 -2.82
CA LEU A 61 -3.53 -3.12 -1.60
C LEU A 61 -2.35 -3.24 -0.62
N VAL A 62 -1.91 -2.10 -0.11
CA VAL A 62 -0.85 -2.00 0.87
C VAL A 62 -1.39 -1.40 2.16
N THR A 63 -0.84 -1.81 3.29
CA THR A 63 -1.20 -1.27 4.59
C THR A 63 -0.16 -0.22 5.01
N GLY A 64 -0.58 0.83 5.71
CA GLY A 64 0.33 1.84 6.26
C GLY A 64 1.44 1.24 7.14
N GLU A 65 2.54 1.97 7.31
CA GLU A 65 3.74 1.48 8.01
C GLU A 65 3.45 1.04 9.46
N PHE A 66 2.60 1.79 10.17
CA PHE A 66 2.28 1.53 11.57
C PHE A 66 0.95 0.77 11.80
N GLY A 67 0.19 0.53 10.74
CA GLY A 67 -1.09 -0.17 10.80
C GLY A 67 -0.99 -1.70 10.92
N TRP A 68 -2.14 -2.34 11.12
CA TRP A 68 -2.28 -3.79 11.03
C TRP A 68 -2.11 -4.23 9.57
N SER A 69 -1.32 -5.28 9.35
CA SER A 69 -1.32 -5.94 8.04
C SER A 69 -2.64 -6.67 7.82
N ALA A 70 -3.02 -6.94 6.57
CA ALA A 70 -4.23 -7.71 6.27
C ALA A 70 -4.29 -9.07 6.98
N ASN A 71 -3.13 -9.74 7.15
CA ASN A 71 -3.06 -10.97 7.91
C ASN A 71 -3.25 -10.74 9.42
N MET A 72 -2.70 -9.65 9.96
CA MET A 72 -2.88 -9.28 11.35
C MET A 72 -4.34 -8.92 11.63
N GLU A 73 -4.98 -8.14 10.76
CA GLU A 73 -6.42 -7.83 10.84
C GLU A 73 -7.26 -9.11 10.88
N ARG A 74 -6.97 -10.07 10.01
CA ARG A 74 -7.65 -11.38 9.99
C ARG A 74 -7.49 -12.14 11.31
N ILE A 75 -6.27 -12.20 11.85
CA ILE A 75 -5.99 -12.90 13.12
C ILE A 75 -6.70 -12.19 14.28
N MET A 76 -6.68 -10.85 14.31
CA MET A 76 -7.32 -10.05 15.35
C MET A 76 -8.85 -10.15 15.31
N LYS A 77 -9.46 -10.17 14.12
CA LYS A 77 -10.91 -10.42 13.96
C LYS A 77 -11.33 -11.84 14.37
N ALA A 78 -10.45 -12.81 14.19
CA ALA A 78 -10.70 -14.21 14.55
C ALA A 78 -10.51 -14.50 16.05
N GLN A 79 -9.90 -13.58 16.82
CA GLN A 79 -9.77 -13.74 18.27
C GLN A 79 -11.09 -13.40 18.97
N ALA A 80 -11.77 -14.45 19.44
CA ALA A 80 -13.12 -14.41 20.01
C ALA A 80 -13.32 -13.58 21.30
N LEU A 81 -12.26 -13.06 21.92
CA LEU A 81 -12.31 -12.37 23.23
C LEU A 81 -11.73 -10.95 23.18
N ARG A 82 -11.47 -10.38 22.00
CA ARG A 82 -10.88 -9.04 21.90
C ARG A 82 -11.98 -7.98 21.81
N ASP A 83 -11.90 -6.99 22.70
CA ASP A 83 -12.78 -5.82 22.72
C ASP A 83 -12.69 -5.04 21.40
N ASN A 84 -13.83 -4.77 20.76
CA ASN A 84 -13.91 -4.15 19.43
C ASN A 84 -13.51 -2.67 19.44
N SER A 85 -13.30 -2.07 20.60
CA SER A 85 -12.86 -0.68 20.80
C SER A 85 -11.50 -0.35 20.18
N MET A 86 -10.67 -1.35 19.87
CA MET A 86 -9.36 -1.17 19.22
C MET A 86 -9.43 -1.10 17.68
N SER A 87 -10.62 -1.23 17.08
CA SER A 87 -10.82 -1.02 15.63
C SER A 87 -10.78 0.46 15.22
N THR A 88 -10.92 1.38 16.19
CA THR A 88 -10.96 2.83 15.98
C THR A 88 -9.57 3.48 15.78
N PHE A 89 -8.48 2.72 15.94
CA PHE A 89 -7.11 3.21 15.71
C PHE A 89 -6.56 2.83 14.31
N MET A 90 -7.44 2.39 13.40
CA MET A 90 -7.13 2.20 11.98
C MET A 90 -6.99 3.53 11.25
#